data_AF-A0A6V7J3X8-F1
#
_entry.id   AF-A0A6V7J3X8-F1
#
_cell.length_a   1.000
_cell.length_b   1.000
_cell.length_c   1.000
_cell.angle_alpha   90.00
_cell.angle_beta   90.00
_cell.angle_gamma   90.00
#
_symmetry.space_group_name_H-M   'P 1'
#
loop_
_entity.id
_entity.type
_entity.pdbx_description
1 polymer ?
#
loop_
_entity_poly.entity_id
_entity_poly.type
_entity_poly.pdbx_seq_one_letter_code
_entity_poly.pdbx_strand_id
1 'polypeptide(L)' 'MTKKYEFNWIIDVPEFLRNGATFDRWYEDKETSDYEPDALFKVDEYGFFIYWKSNGK' A
#
# COMPACT_ATOMS: atom_id res chain seq x y z
N MET A 1 -14.83 -17.51 34.29
CA MET A 1 -14.97 -16.10 33.87
C MET A 1 -14.15 -15.91 32.60
N THR A 2 -14.78 -16.04 31.43
CA THR A 2 -14.09 -15.87 30.14
C THR A 2 -13.96 -14.38 29.86
N LYS A 3 -12.74 -13.90 29.57
CA LYS A 3 -12.52 -12.51 29.14
C LYS A 3 -13.42 -12.23 27.93
N LYS A 4 -14.21 -11.17 28.00
CA LYS A 4 -14.99 -10.69 26.85
C LYS A 4 -14.01 -10.32 25.73
N TYR A 5 -14.17 -10.92 24.57
CA TYR A 5 -13.42 -10.54 23.38
C TYR A 5 -14.00 -9.23 22.84
N GLU A 6 -13.15 -8.22 22.67
CA GLU A 6 -13.50 -7.00 21.96
C GLU A 6 -12.89 -7.07 20.57
N PHE A 7 -13.75 -7.22 19.57
CA PHE A 7 -13.35 -7.19 18.19
C PHE A 7 -13.00 -5.75 17.80
N ASN A 8 -11.72 -5.50 17.58
CA ASN A 8 -11.27 -4.27 16.96
C ASN A 8 -10.98 -4.53 15.48
N TRP A 9 -11.84 -4.01 14.60
CA TRP A 9 -11.65 -4.10 13.15
C TRP A 9 -10.74 -2.99 12.61
N ILE A 10 -10.49 -1.94 13.39
CA ILE A 10 -9.64 -0.82 13.00
C ILE A 10 -8.22 -1.15 13.45
N ILE A 11 -7.39 -1.51 12.48
CA ILE A 11 -5.95 -1.66 12.68
C ILE A 11 -5.32 -0.37 12.18
N ASP A 12 -4.68 0.37 13.09
CA ASP A 12 -4.09 1.67 12.74
C ASP A 12 -2.97 1.49 11.74
N VAL A 13 -3.07 2.19 10.61
CA VAL A 13 -2.08 2.10 9.54
C VAL A 13 -0.88 2.97 9.91
N PRO A 14 0.35 2.42 9.89
CA PRO A 14 1.56 3.18 10.17
C PRO A 14 1.62 4.47 9.36
N GLU A 15 2.00 5.57 10.00
CA GLU A 15 1.98 6.90 9.39
C GLU A 15 2.81 6.96 8.10
N PHE A 16 3.96 6.27 8.07
CA PHE A 16 4.79 6.13 6.87
C PHE A 16 4.00 5.59 5.65
N LEU A 17 3.10 4.62 5.88
CA LEU A 17 2.27 4.04 4.81
C LEU A 17 1.09 4.95 4.42
N ARG A 18 0.57 5.75 5.35
CA ARG A 18 -0.49 6.74 5.07
C ARG A 18 0.03 7.97 4.34
N ASN A 19 1.15 8.53 4.79
CA ASN A 19 1.80 9.68 4.16
C ASN A 19 2.33 9.30 2.77
N GLY A 20 2.77 8.05 2.64
CA GLY A 20 3.25 7.45 1.42
C GLY A 20 4.75 7.51 1.28
N ALA A 21 5.27 6.59 0.48
CA ALA A 21 6.69 6.49 0.19
C ALA A 21 6.93 6.12 -1.27
N THR A 22 8.05 6.58 -1.79
CA THR A 22 8.44 6.40 -3.17
C THR A 22 9.20 5.08 -3.34
N PHE A 23 8.79 4.28 -4.31
CA PHE A 23 9.45 3.03 -4.68
C PHE A 23 9.46 2.87 -6.19
N ASP A 24 10.48 2.19 -6.70
CA ASP A 24 10.49 1.73 -8.08
C ASP A 24 9.56 0.52 -8.23
N ARG A 25 8.67 0.57 -9.22
CA ARG A 25 7.80 -0.54 -9.56
C ARG A 25 8.26 -1.13 -10.89
N TRP A 26 8.43 -2.45 -10.91
CA TRP A 26 8.68 -3.19 -12.15
C TRP A 26 7.71 -4.35 -12.28
N TYR A 27 7.35 -4.67 -13.51
CA TYR A 27 6.58 -5.84 -13.87
C TYR A 27 7.23 -6.49 -15.08
N GLU A 28 7.53 -7.78 -14.98
CA GLU A 28 8.12 -8.55 -16.06
C GLU A 28 7.23 -9.75 -16.38
N ASP A 29 6.89 -9.92 -17.65
CA ASP A 29 6.29 -11.14 -18.18
C ASP A 29 7.14 -11.69 -19.35
N LYS A 30 6.61 -12.67 -20.09
CA LYS A 30 7.36 -13.31 -21.18
C LYS A 30 7.61 -12.40 -22.38
N GLU A 31 6.81 -11.35 -22.56
CA GLU A 31 6.79 -10.52 -23.77
C GLU A 31 7.08 -9.04 -23.47
N THR A 32 6.91 -8.62 -22.23
CA THR A 32 6.96 -7.22 -21.80
C THR A 32 7.71 -7.04 -20.49
N SER A 33 8.31 -5.87 -20.35
CA SER A 33 8.91 -5.40 -19.11
C SER A 33 8.48 -3.95 -18.93
N ASP A 34 7.63 -3.70 -17.94
CA ASP A 34 7.20 -2.38 -17.54
C ASP A 34 8.04 -1.92 -16.34
N TYR A 35 8.63 -0.73 -16.45
CA TYR A 35 9.38 -0.10 -15.37
C TYR A 35 8.82 1.30 -15.11
N GLU A 36 8.47 1.54 -13.86
CA GLU A 36 7.88 2.78 -13.36
C GLU A 36 8.74 3.28 -12.19
N PRO A 37 9.71 4.16 -12.46
CA PRO A 37 10.56 4.71 -11.42
C PRO A 37 9.78 5.70 -10.55
N ASP A 38 10.22 5.85 -9.31
CA ASP A 38 9.72 6.85 -8.37
C ASP A 38 8.18 6.85 -8.18
N ALA A 39 7.54 5.69 -8.19
CA ALA A 39 6.11 5.58 -7.94
C ALA A 39 5.79 5.84 -6.46
N LEU A 40 4.85 6.75 -6.18
CA LEU A 40 4.41 7.06 -4.82
C LEU A 40 3.35 6.07 -4.36
N PHE A 41 3.69 5.20 -3.42
CA PHE A 41 2.79 4.22 -2.81
C PHE A 41 2.14 4.76 -1.54
N LYS A 42 0.87 4.42 -1.33
CA LYS A 42 0.08 4.77 -0.16
C LYS A 42 -0.89 3.65 0.22
N VAL A 43 -1.27 3.65 1.50
CA VAL A 43 -2.31 2.80 2.05
C VAL A 43 -3.44 3.70 2.58
N ASP A 44 -4.69 3.30 2.39
CA ASP A 44 -5.82 4.05 2.95
C ASP A 44 -5.86 3.96 4.49
N GLU A 45 -6.66 4.82 5.11
CA GLU A 45 -6.76 4.96 6.57
C GLU A 45 -7.12 3.65 7.31
N TYR A 46 -7.84 2.74 6.65
CA TYR A 46 -8.32 1.50 7.23
C TYR A 46 -7.59 0.26 6.71
N GLY A 47 -6.58 0.44 5.85
CA GLY A 47 -5.74 -0.66 5.38
C GLY A 47 -6.40 -1.62 4.39
N PHE A 48 -7.43 -1.17 3.65
CA PHE A 48 -8.14 -1.99 2.66
C PHE A 48 -7.46 -2.01 1.29
N PHE A 49 -6.81 -0.91 0.91
CA PHE A 49 -6.27 -0.65 -0.40
C PHE A 49 -4.85 -0.15 -0.31
N ILE A 50 -4.01 -0.73 -1.17
CA ILE A 50 -2.71 -0.19 -1.53
C ILE A 50 -2.88 0.41 -2.91
N TYR A 51 -2.49 1.67 -3.07
CA TYR A 51 -2.54 2.37 -4.34
C TYR A 51 -1.24 3.10 -4.58
N TRP A 52 -0.93 3.36 -5.85
CA TRP A 52 0.27 4.10 -6.23
C TRP A 52 -0.04 5.08 -7.33
N LYS A 53 0.84 6.07 -7.47
CA LYS A 53 0.85 6.99 -8.59
C LYS A 53 2.25 7.03 -9.18
N SER A 54 2.36 6.69 -10.46
CA SER A 54 3.60 6.72 -11.20
C SER A 54 3.79 8.07 -11.88
N ASN A 55 5.03 8.47 -12.10
CA ASN A 55 5.30 9.70 -12.85
C ASN A 55 4.91 9.50 -14.32
N GLY A 56 3.90 10.26 -14.79
CA GLY A 56 3.47 10.24 -16.19
C GLY A 56 2.44 9.17 -16.58
N LYS A 57 1.89 8.41 -15.62
CA LYS A 57 0.77 7.47 -15.83
C LYS A 57 -0.35 7.69 -14.80
#